data_AF-X1BQ90-F1
#
_entry.id   AF-X1BQ90-F1
#
_cell.length_a   1.000
_cell.length_b   1.000
_cell.length_c   1.000
_cell.angle_alpha   90.00
_cell.angle_beta   90.00
_cell.angle_gamma   90.00
#
_symmetry.space_group_name_H-M   'P 1'
#
loop_
_entity.id
_entity.type
_entity.pdbx_description
1 polymer ?
#
loop_
_entity_poly.entity_id
_entity_poly.type
_entity_poly.pdbx_seq_one_letter_code
_entity_poly.pdbx_strand_id
1 'polypeptide(L)'
;TEIVLRSGKKITSVSTASGPAFEGAHVKYGMRAAPGAIERVLIDSKTCIPSVQTINDIKPVGICGSGILDAIAELLKAGIINRNGKFKTDLDCVRRDSKGEFSYILTPSGGGNRRRENSNVLENSKCFTKRCGEKDISINQKDIVEIQLAKGAIRAGIEVLLEHADISFKDIDRIIIAGAFGSYIDPKNVINIGMFPNVQLRKIRQVGNAAGVGAKMILISKKQRANAEKAAKKIRYLELVVFSGFNNHFINSMQFPAPDEII
;
A
#
# COMPACT_ATOMS: atom_id res chain seq x y z
N THR A 1 -10.73 1.53 7.91
CA THR A 1 -11.07 0.93 6.60
C THR A 1 -12.26 0.02 6.76
N GLU A 2 -13.28 0.22 5.95
CA GLU A 2 -14.51 -0.56 5.93
C GLU A 2 -14.49 -1.54 4.76
N ILE A 3 -14.92 -2.78 5.01
CA ILE A 3 -14.99 -3.84 3.99
C ILE A 3 -16.40 -4.40 3.98
N VAL A 4 -16.96 -4.60 2.79
CA VAL A 4 -18.29 -5.17 2.60
C VAL A 4 -18.20 -6.36 1.65
N LEU A 5 -18.63 -7.53 2.11
CA LEU A 5 -18.80 -8.72 1.29
C LEU A 5 -20.28 -8.88 0.94
N ARG A 6 -20.56 -9.06 -0.35
CA ARG A 6 -21.87 -9.48 -0.83
C ARG A 6 -21.77 -10.88 -1.42
N SER A 7 -22.43 -11.85 -0.79
CA SER A 7 -22.59 -13.21 -1.30
C SER A 7 -24.07 -13.47 -1.56
N GLY A 8 -24.43 -13.56 -2.84
CA GLY A 8 -25.83 -13.63 -3.29
C GLY A 8 -26.68 -12.45 -2.80
N LYS A 9 -27.64 -12.74 -1.91
CA LYS A 9 -28.54 -11.74 -1.29
C LYS A 9 -28.03 -11.22 0.06
N LYS A 10 -27.03 -11.88 0.68
CA LYS A 10 -26.47 -11.49 1.97
C LYS A 10 -25.41 -10.41 1.77
N ILE A 11 -25.39 -9.43 2.67
CA ILE A 11 -24.39 -8.36 2.69
C ILE A 11 -23.88 -8.25 4.12
N THR A 12 -22.59 -8.51 4.31
CA THR A 12 -21.91 -8.44 5.61
C THR A 12 -20.78 -7.43 5.54
N SER A 13 -20.61 -6.64 6.58
CA SER A 13 -19.57 -5.61 6.66
C SER A 13 -18.74 -5.75 7.92
N VAL A 14 -17.47 -5.39 7.82
CA VAL A 14 -16.55 -5.22 8.97
C VAL A 14 -15.88 -3.85 8.89
N SER A 15 -15.35 -3.39 10.02
CA SER A 15 -14.46 -2.22 10.08
C SER A 15 -13.12 -2.62 10.68
N THR A 16 -12.03 -2.33 9.99
CA THR A 16 -10.67 -2.66 10.40
C THR A 16 -9.91 -1.39 10.76
N ALA A 17 -9.20 -1.42 11.89
CA ALA A 17 -8.29 -0.37 12.34
C ALA A 17 -6.95 -0.44 11.58
N SER A 18 -6.98 -0.17 10.27
CA SER A 18 -5.78 -0.19 9.42
C SER A 18 -4.84 1.01 9.62
N GLY A 19 -5.25 2.02 10.38
CA GLY A 19 -4.50 3.26 10.51
C GLY A 19 -4.38 4.04 9.18
N PRO A 20 -3.71 5.21 9.22
CA PRO A 20 -3.62 6.12 8.09
C PRO A 20 -2.31 6.00 7.27
N ALA A 21 -1.60 4.86 7.38
CA ALA A 21 -0.28 4.66 6.78
C ALA A 21 -0.30 4.83 5.25
N PHE A 22 -1.37 4.35 4.63
CA PHE A 22 -1.60 4.43 3.20
C PHE A 22 -2.00 5.83 2.70
N GLU A 23 -2.38 6.73 3.60
CA GLU A 23 -2.57 8.16 3.34
C GLU A 23 -1.29 8.97 3.58
N GLY A 24 -0.18 8.30 3.93
CA GLY A 24 1.12 8.89 4.22
C GLY A 24 1.29 9.38 5.66
N ALA A 25 0.32 9.19 6.56
CA ALA A 25 0.51 9.50 7.97
C ALA A 25 1.25 8.35 8.68
N HIS A 26 1.94 8.65 9.79
CA HIS A 26 2.80 7.71 10.55
C HIS A 26 4.00 7.12 9.78
N VAL A 27 4.14 7.42 8.50
CA VAL A 27 5.33 7.15 7.70
C VAL A 27 6.22 8.39 7.74
N LYS A 28 7.51 8.25 8.05
CA LYS A 28 8.43 9.37 8.35
C LYS A 28 8.45 10.46 7.28
N TYR A 29 8.45 10.07 6.02
CA TYR A 29 8.39 10.98 4.87
C TYR A 29 7.07 10.84 4.10
N GLY A 30 6.06 10.24 4.72
CA GLY A 30 4.76 10.09 4.11
C GLY A 30 4.02 11.42 4.06
N MET A 31 3.23 11.62 3.01
CA MET A 31 2.41 12.81 2.80
C MET A 31 1.19 12.48 1.94
N ARG A 32 0.22 13.40 1.88
CA ARG A 32 -0.88 13.30 0.91
C ARG A 32 -0.35 13.47 -0.52
N ALA A 33 -1.08 12.91 -1.48
CA ALA A 33 -0.82 13.14 -2.89
C ALA A 33 -0.95 14.65 -3.21
N ALA A 34 0.19 15.28 -3.49
CA ALA A 34 0.35 16.68 -3.83
C ALA A 34 1.62 16.84 -4.68
N PRO A 35 1.81 17.98 -5.38
CA PRO A 35 3.01 18.22 -6.18
C PRO A 35 4.29 17.93 -5.38
N GLY A 36 5.21 17.17 -5.97
CA GLY A 36 6.47 16.76 -5.34
C GLY A 36 6.37 15.53 -4.43
N ALA A 37 5.19 14.96 -4.22
CA ALA A 37 5.09 13.64 -3.61
C ALA A 37 5.57 12.57 -4.60
N ILE A 38 6.43 11.67 -4.14
CA ILE A 38 6.83 10.46 -4.89
C ILE A 38 5.60 9.57 -5.00
N GLU A 39 5.16 9.32 -6.23
CA GLU A 39 3.97 8.53 -6.56
C GLU A 39 4.27 7.19 -7.23
N ARG A 40 5.47 7.03 -7.81
CA ARG A 40 5.99 5.78 -8.35
C ARG A 40 7.41 5.54 -7.88
N VAL A 41 7.73 4.28 -7.60
CA VAL A 41 9.06 3.80 -7.25
C VAL A 41 9.34 2.53 -8.05
N LEU A 42 10.54 2.45 -8.62
CA LEU A 42 11.10 1.24 -9.21
C LEU A 42 12.49 1.03 -8.60
N ILE A 43 12.88 -0.21 -8.33
CA ILE A 43 14.22 -0.55 -7.83
C ILE A 43 14.82 -1.60 -8.74
N ASP A 44 15.99 -1.30 -9.31
CA ASP A 44 16.76 -2.30 -10.05
C ASP A 44 17.29 -3.35 -9.06
N SER A 45 16.87 -4.61 -9.23
CA SER A 45 17.20 -5.69 -8.29
C SER A 45 18.66 -6.12 -8.29
N LYS A 46 19.45 -5.71 -9.28
CA LYS A 46 20.88 -6.05 -9.39
C LYS A 46 21.76 -4.98 -8.76
N THR A 47 21.40 -3.72 -8.97
CA THR A 47 22.19 -2.55 -8.55
C THR A 47 21.66 -1.90 -7.28
N CYS A 48 20.42 -2.22 -6.90
CA CYS A 48 19.68 -1.58 -5.81
C CYS A 48 19.55 -0.05 -6.00
N ILE A 49 19.57 0.42 -7.25
CA ILE A 49 19.39 1.85 -7.56
C ILE A 49 17.88 2.12 -7.72
N PRO A 50 17.31 3.08 -6.96
CA PRO A 50 15.93 3.47 -7.12
C PRO A 50 15.74 4.44 -8.29
N SER A 51 14.57 4.37 -8.91
CA SER A 51 14.03 5.35 -9.84
C SER A 51 12.67 5.81 -9.32
N VAL A 52 12.45 7.12 -9.26
CA VAL A 52 11.22 7.70 -8.67
C VAL A 52 10.54 8.66 -9.63
N GLN A 53 9.22 8.71 -9.59
CA GLN A 53 8.40 9.71 -10.26
C GLN A 53 7.63 10.51 -9.21
N THR A 54 7.58 11.82 -9.38
CA THR A 54 6.81 12.73 -8.51
C THR A 54 5.60 13.30 -9.24
N ILE A 55 4.57 13.63 -8.47
CA ILE A 55 3.42 14.38 -8.97
C ILE A 55 3.90 15.73 -9.50
N ASN A 56 3.45 16.08 -10.71
CA ASN A 56 3.86 17.26 -11.49
C ASN A 56 5.34 17.30 -11.87
N ASP A 57 6.07 16.20 -11.71
CA ASP A 57 7.47 16.10 -12.09
C ASP A 57 8.35 17.20 -11.44
N ILE A 58 8.02 17.61 -10.21
CA ILE A 58 8.81 18.58 -9.45
C ILE A 58 9.71 17.90 -8.41
N LYS A 59 10.52 18.70 -7.72
CA LYS A 59 11.45 18.22 -6.69
C LYS A 59 10.74 17.40 -5.61
N PRO A 60 11.24 16.19 -5.26
CA PRO A 60 10.60 15.35 -4.27
C PRO A 60 10.67 15.96 -2.86
N VAL A 61 9.54 15.94 -2.14
CA VAL A 61 9.39 16.47 -0.76
C VAL A 61 8.80 15.46 0.23
N GLY A 62 8.30 14.32 -0.27
CA GLY A 62 7.79 13.22 0.53
C GLY A 62 7.27 12.11 -0.37
N ILE A 63 6.53 11.16 0.20
CA ILE A 63 6.04 9.94 -0.46
C ILE A 63 4.53 9.86 -0.25
N CYS A 64 3.74 9.75 -1.31
CA CYS A 64 2.30 9.53 -1.17
C CYS A 64 1.97 8.04 -1.05
N GLY A 65 0.69 7.72 -0.78
CA GLY A 65 0.23 6.34 -0.61
C GLY A 65 0.62 5.37 -1.72
N SER A 66 0.51 5.78 -2.99
CA SER A 66 0.94 4.94 -4.12
C SER A 66 2.45 4.73 -4.14
N GLY A 67 3.23 5.79 -3.89
CA GLY A 67 4.68 5.69 -3.80
C GLY A 67 5.16 4.82 -2.63
N ILE A 68 4.47 4.84 -1.50
CA ILE A 68 4.75 3.96 -0.36
C ILE A 68 4.49 2.51 -0.76
N LEU A 69 3.35 2.23 -1.40
CA LEU A 69 3.01 0.87 -1.83
C LEU A 69 4.02 0.33 -2.85
N ASP A 70 4.38 1.15 -3.85
CA ASP A 70 5.40 0.84 -4.86
C ASP A 70 6.77 0.59 -4.19
N ALA A 71 7.18 1.44 -3.24
CA ALA A 71 8.44 1.27 -2.55
C ALA A 71 8.51 -0.05 -1.78
N ILE A 72 7.48 -0.42 -1.03
CA ILE A 72 7.45 -1.68 -0.28
C ILE A 72 7.46 -2.89 -1.22
N ALA A 73 6.66 -2.85 -2.30
CA ALA A 73 6.63 -3.91 -3.30
C ALA A 73 8.00 -4.11 -3.98
N GLU A 74 8.66 -3.03 -4.36
CA GLU A 74 9.97 -3.08 -5.02
C GLU A 74 11.09 -3.49 -4.04
N LEU A 75 11.02 -3.09 -2.77
CA LEU A 75 11.96 -3.56 -1.73
C LEU A 75 11.84 -5.07 -1.50
N LEU A 76 10.62 -5.63 -1.54
CA LEU A 76 10.39 -7.07 -1.46
C LEU A 76 10.94 -7.78 -2.70
N LYS A 77 10.61 -7.27 -3.88
CA LYS A 77 11.02 -7.84 -5.17
C LYS A 77 12.53 -7.83 -5.38
N ALA A 78 13.21 -6.76 -4.96
CA ALA A 78 14.67 -6.68 -4.98
C ALA A 78 15.32 -7.51 -3.85
N GLY A 79 14.52 -8.10 -2.96
CA GLY A 79 15.01 -8.88 -1.83
C GLY A 79 15.76 -8.05 -0.79
N ILE A 80 15.55 -6.72 -0.76
CA ILE A 80 16.15 -5.79 0.20
C ILE A 80 15.48 -5.93 1.57
N ILE A 81 14.19 -6.25 1.59
CA ILE A 81 13.47 -6.66 2.79
C ILE A 81 12.94 -8.09 2.62
N ASN A 82 12.86 -8.84 3.72
CA ASN A 82 12.31 -10.18 3.72
C ASN A 82 10.79 -10.20 4.01
N ARG A 83 10.19 -11.39 4.01
CA ARG A 83 8.75 -11.59 4.29
C ARG A 83 8.28 -11.06 5.65
N ASN A 84 9.19 -10.93 6.62
CA ASN A 84 8.89 -10.37 7.94
C ASN A 84 9.02 -8.84 7.97
N GLY A 85 9.30 -8.20 6.82
CA GLY A 85 9.51 -6.76 6.71
C GLY A 85 10.86 -6.29 7.24
N LYS A 86 11.83 -7.18 7.46
CA LYS A 86 13.17 -6.82 7.95
C LYS A 86 14.11 -6.56 6.80
N PHE A 87 14.89 -5.49 6.91
CA PHE A 87 16.00 -5.23 6.01
C PHE A 87 17.06 -6.33 6.07
N LYS A 88 17.61 -6.70 4.92
CA LYS A 88 18.84 -7.49 4.82
C LYS A 88 20.05 -6.61 5.06
N THR A 89 20.71 -6.80 6.19
CA THR A 89 21.72 -5.87 6.73
C THR A 89 23.10 -6.01 6.09
N ASP A 90 23.29 -7.06 5.31
CA ASP A 90 24.48 -7.37 4.52
C ASP A 90 24.51 -6.66 3.15
N LEU A 91 23.43 -5.96 2.77
CA LEU A 91 23.35 -5.22 1.52
C LEU A 91 23.87 -3.78 1.67
N ASP A 92 24.82 -3.38 0.83
CA ASP A 92 25.41 -2.03 0.80
C ASP A 92 24.39 -0.90 0.60
N CYS A 93 23.25 -1.19 -0.03
CA CYS A 93 22.19 -0.22 -0.26
C CYS A 93 21.32 0.05 0.98
N VAL A 94 21.45 -0.75 2.04
CA VAL A 94 20.76 -0.56 3.31
C VAL A 94 21.65 0.26 4.23
N ARG A 95 21.17 1.44 4.65
CA ARG A 95 21.89 2.29 5.59
C ARG A 95 21.48 2.00 7.01
N ARG A 96 22.44 2.07 7.92
CA ARG A 96 22.24 2.06 9.37
C ARG A 96 22.68 3.41 9.93
N ASP A 97 21.80 4.08 10.67
CA ASP A 97 22.13 5.35 11.30
C ASP A 97 22.86 5.17 12.65
N SER A 98 23.23 6.28 13.30
CA SER A 98 23.94 6.27 14.59
C SER A 98 23.11 5.71 15.76
N LYS A 99 21.78 5.63 15.61
CA LYS A 99 20.88 5.00 16.58
C LYS A 99 20.65 3.52 16.27
N GLY A 100 21.26 3.01 15.19
CA GLY A 100 21.11 1.64 14.75
C GLY A 100 19.85 1.38 13.93
N GLU A 101 19.12 2.42 13.49
CA GLU A 101 17.92 2.26 12.67
C GLU A 101 18.30 2.02 11.20
N PHE A 102 17.68 1.01 10.60
CA PHE A 102 17.88 0.66 9.19
C PHE A 102 16.93 1.44 8.29
N SER A 103 17.44 1.89 7.13
CA SER A 103 16.66 2.57 6.10
C SER A 103 17.20 2.35 4.70
N TYR A 104 16.32 2.49 3.71
CA TYR A 104 16.65 2.53 2.30
C TYR A 104 16.31 3.91 1.73
N ILE A 105 17.25 4.51 1.00
CA ILE A 105 17.06 5.86 0.45
C ILE A 105 16.43 5.74 -0.93
N LEU A 106 15.28 6.38 -1.09
CA LEU A 106 14.63 6.55 -2.39
C LEU A 106 15.28 7.69 -3.16
N THR A 107 15.55 8.80 -2.46
CA THR A 107 16.14 9.98 -3.07
C THR A 107 17.17 10.65 -2.15
N PRO A 108 18.44 10.76 -2.57
CA PRO A 108 19.45 11.45 -1.79
C PRO A 108 19.26 12.98 -1.82
N SER A 109 19.68 13.62 -0.74
CA SER A 109 19.78 15.09 -0.62
C SER A 109 20.72 15.68 -1.67
N GLY A 110 20.34 16.82 -2.22
CA GLY A 110 21.15 17.59 -3.15
C GLY A 110 21.99 18.63 -2.44
N GLY A 111 23.08 18.22 -1.79
CA GLY A 111 24.00 19.15 -1.11
C GLY A 111 25.42 18.66 -0.86
N GLY A 112 25.76 17.42 -1.20
CA GLY A 112 27.10 16.87 -0.99
C GLY A 112 27.86 16.66 -2.30
N ASN A 113 29.05 17.26 -2.42
CA ASN A 113 30.11 16.81 -3.33
C ASN A 113 30.56 15.40 -2.92
N ARG A 114 29.76 14.37 -3.20
CA ARG A 114 30.24 13.00 -3.31
C ARG A 114 30.13 12.59 -4.76
N ARG A 115 31.10 13.05 -5.56
CA ARG A 115 31.59 12.23 -6.66
C ARG A 115 32.01 10.90 -6.02
N ARG A 116 31.27 9.82 -6.30
CA ARG A 116 31.93 8.52 -6.33
C ARG A 116 32.82 8.57 -7.56
N GLU A 117 34.05 9.04 -7.38
CA GLU A 117 35.12 8.68 -8.30
C GLU A 117 35.21 7.15 -8.25
N ASN A 118 35.14 6.53 -9.42
CA ASN A 118 35.12 5.09 -9.66
C ASN A 118 33.73 4.43 -9.70
N SER A 119 32.96 4.75 -10.74
CA SER A 119 32.18 3.74 -11.44
C SER A 119 31.92 4.23 -12.87
N ASN A 120 32.66 3.67 -13.84
CA ASN A 120 32.36 3.79 -15.26
C ASN A 120 31.06 3.03 -15.59
N VAL A 121 29.92 3.55 -15.12
CA VAL A 121 28.60 3.03 -15.49
C VAL A 121 27.94 4.05 -16.42
N LEU A 122 28.22 3.83 -17.70
CA LEU A 122 27.38 4.10 -18.87
C LEU A 122 26.36 5.25 -18.75
N GLU A 123 26.72 6.37 -19.38
CA GLU A 123 25.92 7.58 -19.61
C GLU A 123 24.62 7.41 -20.43
N ASN A 124 24.09 6.20 -20.62
CA ASN A 124 22.90 5.96 -21.46
C ASN A 124 21.67 5.42 -20.73
N SER A 125 21.68 5.38 -19.39
CA SER A 125 20.46 5.21 -18.62
C SER A 125 19.95 6.58 -18.20
N LYS A 126 18.76 6.98 -18.68
CA LYS A 126 18.01 8.13 -18.12
C LYS A 126 17.82 7.88 -16.62
N CYS A 127 18.75 8.36 -15.81
CA CYS A 127 18.72 8.21 -14.37
C CYS A 127 17.72 9.25 -13.83
N PHE A 128 16.50 8.81 -13.55
CA PHE A 128 15.41 9.65 -13.03
C PHE A 128 15.58 10.06 -11.55
N THR A 129 16.76 9.94 -10.96
CA THR A 129 16.98 10.33 -9.56
C THR A 129 17.12 11.85 -9.45
N LYS A 130 15.98 12.56 -9.48
CA LYS A 130 15.91 13.98 -9.11
C LYS A 130 16.38 14.14 -7.68
N ARG A 131 17.45 14.90 -7.45
CA ARG A 131 17.97 15.17 -6.10
C ARG A 131 16.90 15.85 -5.23
N CYS A 132 16.78 15.41 -3.98
CA CYS A 132 15.92 16.01 -2.97
C CYS A 132 16.42 17.39 -2.54
N GLY A 133 15.67 18.03 -1.64
CA GLY A 133 16.07 19.24 -0.92
C GLY A 133 17.30 19.02 -0.04
N GLU A 134 17.27 19.61 1.14
CA GLU A 134 18.36 19.52 2.11
C GLU A 134 18.49 18.14 2.78
N LYS A 135 17.48 17.26 2.66
CA LYS A 135 17.42 15.97 3.37
C LYS A 135 17.14 14.80 2.42
N ASP A 136 17.72 13.65 2.75
CA ASP A 136 17.40 12.37 2.10
C ASP A 136 15.93 12.01 2.36
N ILE A 137 15.25 11.46 1.35
CA ILE A 137 13.95 10.79 1.51
C ILE A 137 14.19 9.29 1.52
N SER A 138 13.75 8.63 2.59
CA SER A 138 13.98 7.21 2.81
C SER A 138 12.74 6.49 3.34
N ILE A 139 12.77 5.17 3.26
CA ILE A 139 11.86 4.26 3.97
C ILE A 139 12.67 3.60 5.07
N ASN A 140 12.20 3.69 6.32
CA ASN A 140 12.84 3.09 7.48
C ASN A 140 12.06 1.86 7.99
N GLN A 141 12.64 1.17 8.98
CA GLN A 141 12.04 -0.04 9.53
C GLN A 141 10.66 0.17 10.18
N LYS A 142 10.42 1.33 10.81
CA LYS A 142 9.12 1.68 11.42
C LYS A 142 8.07 1.92 10.33
N ASP A 143 8.45 2.59 9.25
CA ASP A 143 7.58 2.80 8.09
C ASP A 143 7.09 1.46 7.51
N ILE A 144 7.98 0.47 7.38
CA ILE A 144 7.61 -0.89 6.91
C ILE A 144 6.61 -1.54 7.87
N VAL A 145 6.82 -1.41 9.19
CA VAL A 145 5.93 -1.99 10.20
C VAL A 145 4.53 -1.35 10.15
N GLU A 146 4.44 -0.03 9.97
CA GLU A 146 3.13 0.65 9.79
C GLU A 146 2.36 0.08 8.59
N ILE A 147 3.06 -0.23 7.49
CA ILE A 147 2.44 -0.86 6.31
C ILE A 147 2.04 -2.31 6.58
N GLN A 148 2.83 -3.08 7.33
CA GLN A 148 2.46 -4.44 7.74
C GLN A 148 1.20 -4.45 8.61
N LEU A 149 1.09 -3.52 9.57
CA LEU A 149 -0.08 -3.38 10.43
C LEU A 149 -1.30 -2.99 9.60
N ALA A 150 -1.17 -1.98 8.74
CA ALA A 150 -2.26 -1.49 7.90
C ALA A 150 -2.79 -2.57 6.95
N LYS A 151 -1.89 -3.21 6.20
CA LYS A 151 -2.27 -4.25 5.23
C LYS A 151 -2.74 -5.53 5.94
N GLY A 152 -2.15 -5.86 7.08
CA GLY A 152 -2.56 -6.98 7.92
C GLY A 152 -3.99 -6.83 8.45
N ALA A 153 -4.35 -5.63 8.90
CA ALA A 153 -5.72 -5.33 9.36
C ALA A 153 -6.75 -5.49 8.23
N ILE A 154 -6.45 -4.96 7.04
CA ILE A 154 -7.35 -5.05 5.88
C ILE A 154 -7.52 -6.51 5.47
N ARG A 155 -6.42 -7.24 5.29
CA ARG A 155 -6.42 -8.65 4.89
C ARG A 155 -7.17 -9.51 5.90
N ALA A 156 -6.95 -9.32 7.21
CA ALA A 156 -7.65 -10.05 8.26
C ALA A 156 -9.16 -9.80 8.26
N GLY A 157 -9.59 -8.55 8.03
CA GLY A 157 -11.01 -8.24 7.87
C GLY A 157 -11.64 -8.94 6.68
N ILE A 158 -10.89 -9.11 5.58
CA ILE A 158 -11.35 -9.87 4.41
C ILE A 158 -11.45 -11.36 4.75
N GLU A 159 -10.42 -11.94 5.36
CA GLU A 159 -10.43 -13.36 5.74
C GLU A 159 -11.58 -13.70 6.69
N VAL A 160 -11.85 -12.86 7.69
CA VAL A 160 -13.00 -13.05 8.59
C VAL A 160 -14.33 -12.99 7.82
N LEU A 161 -14.49 -12.09 6.86
CA LEU A 161 -15.69 -12.02 6.03
C LEU A 161 -15.87 -13.29 5.17
N LEU A 162 -14.77 -13.80 4.61
CA LEU A 162 -14.76 -15.01 3.79
C LEU A 162 -15.10 -16.24 4.63
N GLU A 163 -14.45 -16.40 5.79
CA GLU A 163 -14.72 -17.49 6.74
C GLU A 163 -16.16 -17.45 7.23
N HIS A 164 -16.68 -16.28 7.62
CA HIS A 164 -18.07 -16.13 8.05
C HIS A 164 -19.09 -16.49 6.95
N ALA A 165 -18.72 -16.30 5.69
CA ALA A 165 -19.55 -16.62 4.54
C ALA A 165 -19.33 -18.04 3.98
N ASP A 166 -18.40 -18.81 4.57
CA ASP A 166 -17.99 -20.15 4.12
C ASP A 166 -17.60 -20.18 2.63
N ILE A 167 -16.81 -19.18 2.21
CA ILE A 167 -16.27 -19.08 0.85
C ILE A 167 -14.78 -18.77 0.91
N SER A 168 -14.10 -19.04 -0.20
CA SER A 168 -12.69 -18.69 -0.37
C SER A 168 -12.52 -17.46 -1.25
N PHE A 169 -11.30 -16.91 -1.27
CA PHE A 169 -10.96 -15.79 -2.16
C PHE A 169 -11.12 -16.16 -3.65
N LYS A 170 -11.05 -17.45 -4.02
CA LYS A 170 -11.24 -17.92 -5.40
C LYS A 170 -12.67 -17.70 -5.90
N ASP A 171 -13.63 -17.74 -4.98
CA ASP A 171 -15.07 -17.59 -5.24
C ASP A 171 -15.47 -16.11 -5.42
N ILE A 172 -14.55 -15.17 -5.19
CA ILE A 172 -14.80 -13.75 -5.39
C ILE A 172 -14.83 -13.42 -6.89
N ASP A 173 -15.99 -12.99 -7.37
CA ASP A 173 -16.16 -12.56 -8.76
C ASP A 173 -15.48 -11.21 -9.05
N ARG A 174 -15.63 -10.25 -8.13
CA ARG A 174 -15.23 -8.85 -8.29
C ARG A 174 -14.80 -8.22 -6.98
N ILE A 175 -13.76 -7.39 -7.05
CA ILE A 175 -13.22 -6.59 -5.94
C ILE A 175 -13.33 -5.13 -6.33
N ILE A 176 -14.04 -4.35 -5.53
CA ILE A 176 -14.23 -2.92 -5.75
C ILE A 176 -13.48 -2.15 -4.68
N ILE A 177 -12.47 -1.37 -5.10
CA ILE A 177 -11.70 -0.53 -4.19
C ILE A 177 -12.20 0.91 -4.32
N ALA A 178 -12.62 1.49 -3.20
CA ALA A 178 -13.08 2.86 -3.09
C ALA A 178 -12.19 3.66 -2.12
N GLY A 179 -12.33 4.98 -2.15
CA GLY A 179 -11.60 5.90 -1.28
C GLY A 179 -10.42 6.58 -1.97
N ALA A 180 -9.87 7.60 -1.30
CA ALA A 180 -8.74 8.38 -1.81
C ALA A 180 -7.52 7.49 -2.06
N PHE A 181 -7.20 6.60 -1.12
CA PHE A 181 -6.18 5.57 -1.28
C PHE A 181 -6.43 4.71 -2.52
N GLY A 182 -7.65 4.17 -2.64
CA GLY A 182 -8.04 3.28 -3.72
C GLY A 182 -7.98 3.89 -5.13
N SER A 183 -7.83 5.21 -5.27
CA SER A 183 -7.90 5.89 -6.57
C SER A 183 -6.61 5.82 -7.39
N TYR A 184 -5.44 5.64 -6.74
CA TYR A 184 -4.14 5.80 -7.39
C TYR A 184 -3.18 4.62 -7.18
N ILE A 185 -3.60 3.60 -6.43
CA ILE A 185 -2.78 2.41 -6.19
C ILE A 185 -2.70 1.53 -7.43
N ASP A 186 -1.55 0.88 -7.64
CA ASP A 186 -1.44 -0.19 -8.63
C ASP A 186 -2.03 -1.48 -8.06
N PRO A 187 -3.05 -2.08 -8.69
CA PRO A 187 -3.62 -3.35 -8.24
C PRO A 187 -2.58 -4.48 -8.12
N LYS A 188 -1.50 -4.45 -8.91
CA LYS A 188 -0.39 -5.40 -8.76
C LYS A 188 0.30 -5.26 -7.42
N ASN A 189 0.54 -4.03 -6.97
CA ASN A 189 1.26 -3.81 -5.72
C ASN A 189 0.41 -4.14 -4.50
N VAL A 190 -0.92 -4.05 -4.59
CA VAL A 190 -1.84 -4.59 -3.57
C VAL A 190 -1.66 -6.10 -3.38
N ILE A 191 -1.41 -6.83 -4.48
CA ILE A 191 -1.10 -8.27 -4.45
C ILE A 191 0.34 -8.50 -3.96
N ASN A 192 1.31 -7.75 -4.48
CA ASN A 192 2.74 -7.94 -4.16
C ASN A 192 3.09 -7.68 -2.70
N ILE A 193 2.34 -6.81 -2.01
CA ILE A 193 2.48 -6.63 -0.55
C ILE A 193 1.61 -7.59 0.27
N GLY A 194 0.85 -8.48 -0.38
CA GLY A 194 -0.02 -9.46 0.27
C GLY A 194 -1.22 -8.84 0.99
N MET A 195 -1.75 -7.72 0.50
CA MET A 195 -3.05 -7.22 0.96
C MET A 195 -4.18 -8.07 0.36
N PHE A 196 -4.01 -8.52 -0.89
CA PHE A 196 -4.80 -9.57 -1.53
C PHE A 196 -3.89 -10.76 -1.88
N PRO A 197 -4.43 -11.99 -2.04
CA PRO A 197 -3.66 -13.11 -2.56
C PRO A 197 -3.51 -12.94 -4.07
N ASN A 198 -2.79 -13.85 -4.73
CA ASN A 198 -2.69 -13.84 -6.18
C ASN A 198 -4.07 -14.03 -6.83
N VAL A 199 -4.63 -12.93 -7.33
CA VAL A 199 -5.90 -12.88 -8.04
C VAL A 199 -5.75 -12.21 -9.39
N GLN A 200 -6.62 -12.60 -10.31
CA GLN A 200 -6.64 -12.02 -11.65
C GLN A 200 -6.92 -10.51 -11.55
N LEU A 201 -6.00 -9.68 -12.02
CA LEU A 201 -6.08 -8.21 -11.96
C LEU A 201 -7.40 -7.66 -12.52
N ARG A 202 -7.97 -8.31 -13.55
CA ARG A 202 -9.27 -7.96 -14.14
C ARG A 202 -10.46 -8.00 -13.16
N LYS A 203 -10.33 -8.70 -12.03
CA LYS A 203 -11.36 -8.74 -10.98
C LYS A 203 -11.32 -7.47 -10.11
N ILE A 204 -10.22 -6.72 -10.10
CA ILE A 204 -10.03 -5.53 -9.27
C ILE A 204 -10.46 -4.30 -10.05
N ARG A 205 -11.39 -3.52 -9.49
CA ARG A 205 -11.85 -2.26 -10.07
C ARG A 205 -11.78 -1.14 -9.03
N GLN A 206 -11.14 -0.04 -9.41
CA GLN A 206 -11.11 1.17 -8.61
C GLN A 206 -12.26 2.08 -9.02
N VAL A 207 -12.98 2.64 -8.04
CA VAL A 207 -14.15 3.51 -8.27
C VAL A 207 -14.01 4.91 -7.66
N GLY A 208 -12.85 5.21 -7.09
CA GLY A 208 -12.55 6.50 -6.49
C GLY A 208 -13.40 6.80 -5.24
N ASN A 209 -13.78 8.07 -5.06
CA ASN A 209 -14.58 8.51 -3.91
C ASN A 209 -16.06 8.10 -4.04
N ALA A 210 -16.36 6.82 -3.81
CA ALA A 210 -17.70 6.27 -3.86
C ALA A 210 -18.67 6.93 -2.87
N ALA A 211 -18.19 7.30 -1.68
CA ALA A 211 -18.99 7.99 -0.66
C ALA A 211 -19.46 9.36 -1.16
N GLY A 212 -18.56 10.16 -1.74
CA GLY A 212 -18.89 11.47 -2.31
C GLY A 212 -19.83 11.38 -3.52
N VAL A 213 -19.65 10.37 -4.37
CA VAL A 213 -20.59 10.11 -5.49
C VAL A 213 -21.96 9.70 -4.96
N GLY A 214 -22.03 8.79 -3.99
CA GLY A 214 -23.27 8.37 -3.34
C GLY A 214 -24.01 9.53 -2.67
N ALA A 215 -23.29 10.41 -1.97
CA ALA A 215 -23.85 11.61 -1.34
C ALA A 215 -24.54 12.52 -2.38
N LYS A 216 -23.89 12.76 -3.52
CA LYS A 216 -24.48 13.52 -4.64
C LYS A 216 -25.75 12.84 -5.16
N MET A 217 -25.74 11.51 -5.33
CA MET A 217 -26.89 10.75 -5.83
C MET A 217 -28.11 10.85 -4.92
N ILE A 218 -27.94 10.74 -3.59
CA ILE A 218 -29.06 10.80 -2.63
C ILE A 218 -29.55 12.23 -2.38
N LEU A 219 -28.69 13.23 -2.63
CA LEU A 219 -29.05 14.65 -2.52
C LEU A 219 -30.09 15.02 -3.58
N ILE A 220 -29.87 14.60 -4.83
CA ILE A 220 -30.71 15.01 -5.98
C ILE A 220 -31.83 14.01 -6.33
N SER A 221 -31.90 12.84 -5.68
CA SER A 221 -32.89 11.81 -6.01
C SER A 221 -33.52 11.16 -4.78
N LYS A 222 -34.82 11.39 -4.58
CA LYS A 222 -35.63 10.70 -3.55
C LYS A 222 -35.60 9.17 -3.74
N LYS A 223 -35.62 8.70 -4.99
CA LYS A 223 -35.52 7.27 -5.32
C LYS A 223 -34.19 6.68 -4.84
N GLN A 224 -33.07 7.36 -5.10
CA GLN A 224 -31.76 6.86 -4.65
C GLN A 224 -31.60 6.94 -3.14
N ARG A 225 -32.16 7.96 -2.49
CA ARG A 225 -32.22 8.03 -1.03
C ARG A 225 -32.94 6.83 -0.43
N ALA A 226 -34.14 6.52 -0.93
CA ALA A 226 -34.90 5.34 -0.50
C ALA A 226 -34.15 4.02 -0.77
N ASN A 227 -33.41 3.92 -1.88
CA ASN A 227 -32.57 2.75 -2.17
C ASN A 227 -31.41 2.60 -1.19
N ALA A 228 -30.73 3.71 -0.84
CA ALA A 228 -29.65 3.72 0.13
C ALA A 228 -30.13 3.30 1.53
N GLU A 229 -31.28 3.80 1.98
CA GLU A 229 -31.90 3.40 3.25
C GLU A 229 -32.26 1.91 3.27
N LYS A 230 -32.81 1.38 2.16
CA LYS A 230 -33.10 -0.05 2.02
C LYS A 230 -31.83 -0.91 2.03
N ALA A 231 -30.74 -0.42 1.44
CA ALA A 231 -29.45 -1.11 1.45
C ALA A 231 -28.86 -1.13 2.86
N ALA A 232 -28.84 0.02 3.55
CA ALA A 232 -28.34 0.13 4.92
C ALA A 232 -29.04 -0.86 5.88
N LYS A 233 -30.37 -1.00 5.77
CA LYS A 233 -31.15 -1.95 6.57
C LYS A 233 -30.83 -3.44 6.31
N LYS A 234 -30.18 -3.78 5.20
CA LYS A 234 -29.82 -5.16 4.83
C LYS A 234 -28.40 -5.54 5.21
N ILE A 235 -27.54 -4.56 5.48
CA ILE A 235 -26.15 -4.80 5.85
C ILE A 235 -26.10 -5.36 7.27
N ARG A 236 -25.41 -6.49 7.44
CA ARG A 236 -25.12 -7.07 8.75
C ARG A 236 -23.69 -6.69 9.13
N TYR A 237 -23.53 -6.02 10.25
CA TYR A 237 -22.21 -5.74 10.81
C TYR A 237 -21.70 -6.97 11.57
N LEU A 238 -20.47 -7.36 11.28
CA LEU A 238 -19.74 -8.40 11.98
C LEU A 238 -18.63 -7.71 12.80
N GLU A 239 -18.68 -7.88 14.11
CA GLU A 239 -17.68 -7.33 15.02
C GLU A 239 -16.42 -8.21 14.99
N LEU A 240 -15.28 -7.64 14.58
CA LEU A 240 -14.04 -8.40 14.37
C LEU A 240 -13.45 -8.86 15.70
N VAL A 241 -13.52 -8.03 16.74
CA VAL A 241 -12.87 -8.31 18.03
C VAL A 241 -13.47 -9.52 18.73
N VAL A 242 -14.74 -9.83 18.47
CA VAL A 242 -15.43 -11.00 19.04
C VAL A 242 -15.34 -12.25 18.16
N PHE A 243 -14.83 -12.13 16.93
CA PHE A 243 -14.75 -13.26 16.01
C PHE A 243 -13.62 -14.21 16.41
N SER A 244 -13.97 -15.47 16.71
CA SER A 244 -13.01 -16.52 17.07
C SER A 244 -12.07 -16.79 15.90
N GLY A 245 -10.85 -16.26 15.97
CA GLY A 245 -9.84 -16.41 14.92
C GLY A 245 -9.29 -15.09 14.37
N PHE A 246 -9.90 -13.94 14.70
CA PHE A 246 -9.43 -12.63 14.21
C PHE A 246 -7.94 -12.38 14.48
N ASN A 247 -7.47 -12.66 15.70
CA ASN A 247 -6.05 -12.47 16.06
C ASN A 247 -5.11 -13.33 15.20
N ASN A 248 -5.49 -14.57 14.92
CA ASN A 248 -4.70 -15.46 14.06
C ASN A 248 -4.67 -14.93 12.62
N HIS A 249 -5.82 -14.54 12.09
CA HIS A 249 -5.91 -13.89 10.78
C HIS A 249 -5.04 -12.64 10.70
N PHE A 250 -5.07 -11.79 11.72
CA PHE A 250 -4.27 -10.57 11.77
C PHE A 250 -2.77 -10.86 11.78
N ILE A 251 -2.30 -11.73 12.68
CA ILE A 251 -0.88 -12.10 12.77
C ILE A 251 -0.38 -12.71 11.46
N ASN A 252 -1.12 -13.65 10.89
CA ASN A 252 -0.76 -14.29 9.63
C ASN A 252 -0.75 -13.29 8.46
N SER A 253 -1.66 -12.31 8.50
CA SER A 253 -1.78 -11.30 7.46
C SER A 253 -0.71 -10.21 7.51
N MET A 254 0.04 -10.07 8.60
CA MET A 254 1.14 -9.09 8.68
C MET A 254 2.36 -9.48 7.84
N GLN A 255 2.57 -10.77 7.58
CA GLN A 255 3.71 -11.24 6.78
C GLN A 255 3.53 -10.90 5.31
N PHE A 256 4.57 -10.37 4.66
CA PHE A 256 4.56 -10.19 3.21
C PHE A 256 4.63 -11.53 2.48
N PRO A 257 4.20 -11.58 1.21
CA PRO A 257 4.32 -12.78 0.39
C PRO A 257 5.77 -13.26 0.25
N ALA A 258 5.94 -14.55 -0.04
CA ALA A 258 7.23 -15.10 -0.42
C ALA A 258 7.66 -14.56 -1.81
N PRO A 259 8.96 -14.54 -2.13
CA PRO A 259 9.46 -13.98 -3.39
C PRO A 259 8.82 -14.57 -4.65
N ASP A 260 8.45 -15.85 -4.63
CA ASP A 260 7.80 -16.57 -5.73
C ASP A 260 6.29 -16.26 -5.88
N GLU A 261 5.70 -15.58 -4.89
CA GLU A 261 4.30 -15.15 -4.91
C GLU A 261 4.11 -13.72 -5.46
N ILE A 262 5.20 -12.98 -5.65
CA ILE A 262 5.23 -11.60 -6.16
C ILE A 262 5.18 -11.60 -7.69
N ILE A 263 4.28 -10.80 -8.28
CA ILE A 263 4.01 -10.71 -9.73
C ILE A 263 4.67 -9.52 -10.44
#